data_AF-A0A8J4A258-F1
#
_entry.id   AF-A0A8J4A258-F1
#
_cell.length_a   1.000
_cell.length_b   1.000
_cell.length_c   1.000
_cell.angle_alpha   90.00
_cell.angle_beta   90.00
_cell.angle_gamma   90.00
#
_symmetry.space_group_name_H-M   'P 1'
#
loop_
_entity.id
_entity.type
_entity.pdbx_description
1 polymer ?
#
loop_
_entity_poly.entity_id
_entity_poly.type
_entity_poly.pdbx_seq_one_letter_code
_entity_poly.pdbx_strand_id
1 'polypeptide(L)'
;MPGTFCFIGAEPEAAWLTGIAKDDKGFVQTRIRELPLPFQTSAKRVFAAGDLRAGSIKRVAAAVGEGASAVSSVHAVLAGH
;
A
#
# COMPACT_ATOMS: atom_id res chain seq x y z
N MET A 1 -34.66 9.11 10.86
CA MET A 1 -34.22 9.28 9.46
C MET A 1 -33.46 8.02 9.04
N PRO A 2 -33.79 7.36 7.93
CA PRO A 2 -33.00 6.23 7.45
C PRO A 2 -31.70 6.73 6.80
N GLY A 3 -30.59 6.02 7.06
CA GLY A 3 -29.29 6.26 6.43
C GLY A 3 -29.06 5.30 5.26
N THR A 4 -28.33 5.76 4.23
CA THR A 4 -27.92 4.94 3.09
C THR A 4 -26.41 4.72 3.13
N PHE A 5 -25.98 3.49 2.85
CA PHE A 5 -24.58 3.11 2.75
C PHE A 5 -24.30 2.60 1.33
N CYS A 6 -23.18 3.02 0.74
CA CYS A 6 -22.81 2.68 -0.63
C CYS A 6 -21.65 1.67 -0.64
N PHE A 7 -21.86 0.52 -1.30
CA PHE A 7 -20.89 -0.58 -1.39
C PHE A 7 -20.65 -0.99 -2.86
N ILE A 8 -20.51 -0.02 -3.76
CA ILE A 8 -20.31 -0.25 -5.20
C ILE A 8 -18.87 -0.64 -5.57
N GLY A 9 -17.97 -0.69 -4.60
CA GLY A 9 -16.55 -0.98 -4.80
C GLY A 9 -15.65 0.22 -4.50
N ALA A 10 -14.37 0.07 -4.78
CA ALA A 10 -13.36 1.11 -4.64
C ALA A 10 -12.29 0.93 -5.72
N GLU A 11 -11.82 2.04 -6.27
CA GLU A 11 -10.74 2.07 -7.24
C GLU A 11 -9.50 2.72 -6.61
N PRO A 12 -8.32 2.10 -6.70
CA PRO A 12 -7.09 2.71 -6.22
C PRO A 12 -6.59 3.78 -7.20
N GLU A 13 -6.12 4.90 -6.67
CA GLU A 13 -5.44 5.97 -7.44
C GLU A 13 -4.02 5.56 -7.87
N ALA A 14 -3.94 4.49 -8.65
CA ALA A 14 -2.71 3.83 -9.06
C ALA A 14 -2.50 3.81 -10.58
N ALA A 15 -3.42 4.32 -11.39
CA ALA A 15 -3.35 4.21 -12.86
C ALA A 15 -2.06 4.80 -13.44
N TRP A 16 -1.58 5.90 -12.85
CA TRP A 16 -0.36 6.58 -13.25
C TRP A 16 0.94 5.84 -12.86
N LEU A 17 0.88 4.91 -11.91
CA LEU A 17 2.05 4.16 -11.43
C LEU A 17 2.37 3.01 -12.38
N THR A 18 3.50 3.08 -13.08
CA THR A 18 4.02 2.04 -13.96
C THR A 18 5.19 1.29 -13.32
N GLY A 19 5.44 0.04 -13.71
CA GLY A 19 6.60 -0.74 -13.23
C GLY A 19 6.47 -1.30 -11.81
N ILE A 20 5.27 -1.20 -11.21
CA ILE A 20 4.95 -1.75 -9.89
C ILE A 20 3.85 -2.80 -10.03
N ALA A 21 4.03 -3.95 -9.38
CA ALA A 21 3.07 -5.03 -9.34
C ALA A 21 1.78 -4.61 -8.63
N LYS A 22 0.65 -4.90 -9.26
CA LYS A 22 -0.70 -4.66 -8.76
C LYS A 22 -1.49 -5.96 -8.80
N ASP A 23 -2.49 -6.09 -7.95
CA ASP A 23 -3.47 -7.17 -8.07
C ASP A 23 -4.45 -6.94 -9.23
N ASP A 24 -5.34 -7.90 -9.47
CA ASP A 24 -6.34 -7.86 -10.54
C ASP A 24 -7.35 -6.69 -10.40
N LYS A 25 -7.34 -6.00 -9.26
CA LYS A 25 -8.18 -4.82 -8.97
C LYS A 25 -7.38 -3.51 -9.03
N GLY A 26 -6.11 -3.56 -9.41
CA GLY A 26 -5.23 -2.40 -9.54
C GLY A 26 -4.58 -1.92 -8.23
N PHE A 27 -4.74 -2.63 -7.11
CA PHE A 27 -4.13 -2.24 -5.85
C PHE A 27 -2.67 -2.69 -5.78
N VAL A 28 -1.80 -1.86 -5.20
CA VAL A 28 -0.36 -2.12 -5.13
C VAL A 28 -0.05 -3.29 -4.20
N GLN A 29 0.72 -4.25 -4.69
CA GLN A 29 1.17 -5.39 -3.90
C GLN A 29 2.42 -5.04 -3.09
N THR A 30 2.38 -5.31 -1.77
CA THR A 30 3.53 -5.09 -0.87
C THR A 30 3.86 -6.28 0.04
N ARG A 31 3.15 -7.40 -0.11
CA ARG A 31 3.39 -8.64 0.64
C ARG A 31 4.05 -9.65 -0.28
N ILE A 32 5.14 -9.24 -0.93
CA ILE A 32 5.92 -10.09 -1.82
C ILE A 32 6.91 -10.84 -0.93
N ARG A 33 6.82 -12.17 -0.89
CA ARG A 33 7.51 -13.04 0.09
C ARG A 33 9.03 -12.89 0.04
N GLU A 34 9.56 -12.51 -1.11
CA GLU A 34 10.99 -12.37 -1.40
C GLU A 34 11.53 -10.97 -1.10
N LEU A 35 10.68 -10.01 -0.73
CA LEU A 35 11.13 -8.65 -0.42
C LEU A 35 11.50 -8.51 1.06
N PRO A 36 12.67 -7.90 1.35
CA PRO A 36 13.24 -7.90 2.69
C PRO A 36 12.52 -6.98 3.68
N LEU A 37 11.77 -5.99 3.18
CA LEU A 37 11.20 -4.94 4.02
C LEU A 37 9.67 -4.88 3.96
N PRO A 38 9.01 -4.60 5.10
CA PRO A 38 7.59 -4.32 5.13
C PRO A 38 7.20 -3.22 4.15
N PHE A 39 6.01 -3.32 3.57
CA PHE A 39 5.43 -2.30 2.67
C PHE A 39 6.20 -2.07 1.36
N GLN A 40 7.26 -2.83 1.10
CA GLN A 40 8.04 -2.69 -0.13
C GLN A 40 7.23 -3.20 -1.32
N THR A 41 7.22 -2.41 -2.39
CA THR A 41 6.62 -2.80 -3.67
C THR A 41 7.58 -3.64 -4.50
N SER A 42 7.14 -4.18 -5.64
CA SER A 42 8.05 -4.88 -6.57
C SER A 42 9.21 -4.02 -7.08
N ALA A 43 9.11 -2.69 -7.01
CA ALA A 43 10.20 -1.79 -7.35
C ALA A 43 11.13 -1.57 -6.15
N LYS A 44 12.44 -1.65 -6.39
CA LYS A 44 13.46 -1.42 -5.35
C LYS A 44 13.29 -0.02 -4.75
N ARG A 45 13.37 0.06 -3.42
CA ARG A 45 13.31 1.31 -2.64
C ARG A 45 12.00 2.10 -2.78
N VAL A 46 10.95 1.48 -3.31
CA VAL A 46 9.60 2.06 -3.39
C VAL A 46 8.68 1.31 -2.45
N PHE A 47 7.93 2.06 -1.64
CA PHE A 47 7.06 1.54 -0.59
C PHE A 47 5.64 2.10 -0.77
N ALA A 48 4.64 1.32 -0.39
CA ALA A 48 3.23 1.73 -0.46
C ALA A 48 2.49 1.43 0.86
N ALA A 49 1.66 2.36 1.28
CA ALA A 49 0.88 2.29 2.51
C ALA A 49 -0.55 2.79 2.28
N GLY A 50 -1.47 2.42 3.17
CA GLY A 50 -2.85 2.88 3.13
C GLY A 50 -3.64 2.25 1.99
N ASP A 51 -4.67 2.97 1.54
CA ASP A 51 -5.73 2.38 0.72
C ASP A 51 -5.35 2.08 -0.72
N LEU A 52 -4.19 2.57 -1.16
CA LEU A 52 -3.56 2.19 -2.43
C LEU A 52 -3.18 0.69 -2.46
N ARG A 53 -3.02 0.07 -1.29
CA ARG A 53 -2.42 -1.25 -1.13
C ARG A 53 -3.44 -2.38 -1.20
N ALA A 54 -3.00 -3.50 -1.77
CA ALA A 54 -3.75 -4.75 -1.74
C ALA A 54 -3.84 -5.26 -0.29
N GLY A 55 -5.05 -5.59 0.16
CA GLY A 55 -5.32 -6.07 1.51
C GLY A 55 -5.22 -5.03 2.63
N SER A 56 -5.26 -3.71 2.32
CA SER A 56 -5.38 -2.69 3.37
C SER A 56 -6.76 -2.76 4.05
N ILE A 57 -6.82 -2.30 5.30
CA ILE A 57 -8.03 -2.37 6.14
C ILE A 57 -9.08 -1.29 5.73
N LYS A 58 -8.73 -0.36 4.81
CA LYS A 58 -9.60 0.76 4.39
C LYS A 58 -10.04 1.65 5.55
N ARG A 59 -9.10 1.97 6.45
CA ARG A 59 -9.33 2.79 7.65
C ARG A 59 -8.21 3.79 7.87
N VAL A 60 -8.57 5.01 8.24
CA VAL A 60 -7.63 6.12 8.50
C VAL A 60 -6.55 5.72 9.52
N ALA A 61 -6.92 5.18 10.68
CA ALA A 61 -5.95 4.81 11.71
C ALA A 61 -4.97 3.72 11.25
N ALA A 62 -5.44 2.76 10.45
CA ALA A 62 -4.57 1.75 9.87
C ALA A 62 -3.61 2.38 8.84
N ALA A 63 -4.13 3.21 7.93
CA ALA A 63 -3.31 3.89 6.92
C ALA A 63 -2.21 4.76 7.54
N VAL A 64 -2.51 5.46 8.66
CA VAL A 64 -1.51 6.25 9.41
C VAL A 64 -0.41 5.34 9.97
N GLY A 65 -0.77 4.24 10.63
CA GLY A 65 0.20 3.29 11.18
C GLY A 65 1.05 2.61 10.10
N GLU A 66 0.43 2.25 8.97
CA GLU A 66 1.13 1.71 7.80
C GLU A 66 2.14 2.72 7.23
N GLY A 67 1.76 4.00 7.12
CA GLY A 67 2.64 5.07 6.66
C GLY A 67 3.87 5.23 7.57
N ALA A 68 3.68 5.24 8.88
CA ALA A 68 4.78 5.30 9.84
C ALA A 68 5.74 4.11 9.69
N SER A 69 5.20 2.90 9.52
CA SER A 69 6.02 1.70 9.35
C SER A 69 6.72 1.62 7.98
N ALA A 70 6.08 2.13 6.92
CA ALA A 70 6.71 2.27 5.60
C ALA A 70 7.89 3.25 5.66
N VAL A 71 7.78 4.36 6.40
CA VAL A 71 8.88 5.30 6.63
C VAL A 71 10.04 4.64 7.39
N SER A 72 9.77 3.80 8.38
CA SER A 72 10.84 3.02 9.03
C SER A 72 11.59 2.13 8.04
N SER A 73 10.88 1.54 7.07
CA SER A 73 11.50 0.73 6.01
C SER A 73 12.35 1.57 5.05
N VAL A 74 11.90 2.79 4.73
CA VAL A 74 12.71 3.77 3.98
C VAL A 74 14.01 4.09 4.73
N HIS A 75 13.94 4.36 6.03
CA HIS A 75 15.15 4.61 6.83
C HIS A 75 16.10 3.42 6.84
N ALA A 76 15.61 2.18 6.92
CA ALA A 76 16.44 0.98 6.84
C ALA A 76 17.23 0.91 5.51
N VAL A 77 16.58 1.20 4.38
CA VAL A 77 17.23 1.27 3.07
C VAL A 77 18.27 2.40 3.01
N LEU A 78 17.95 3.57 3.55
CA LEU A 78 18.87 4.73 3.51
C LEU A 78 20.06 4.56 4.46
N ALA A 79 19.91 3.82 5.55
CA ALA A 79 20.97 3.51 6.50
C ALA A 79 21.96 2.45 5.99
N GLY A 80 21.81 1.98 4.75
CA GLY A 80 22.75 1.05 4.13
C GLY A 80 22.50 -0.41 4.46
N HIS A 81 21.22 -0.82 4.56
CA HIS A 81 20.89 -2.17 4.09
C HIS A 81 21.23 -2.31 2.59
#